data_AF-A0A968DTA0-F1
#
_entry.id   AF-A0A968DTA0-F1
#
_cell.length_a   1.000
_cell.length_b   1.000
_cell.length_c   1.000
_cell.angle_alpha   90.00
_cell.angle_beta   90.00
_cell.angle_gamma   90.00
#
_symmetry.space_group_name_H-M   'P 1'
#
loop_
_entity.id
_entity.type
_entity.pdbx_description
1 polymer ?
#
loop_
_entity_poly.entity_id
_entity_poly.type
_entity_poly.pdbx_seq_one_letter_code
_entity_poly.pdbx_strand_id
1 'polypeptide(L)'
;IINPGQRVALIGRNGAGKTTLLKIITSDLQPERGNIQRPKGYQIGYLPQEQVSIHQTSILEAVLEGNREIVQIEEEIRRIHQQLEEQDNQQGDLLEKLGTLEERYKLLGGYQLESQA
;
A
#
# COMPACT_ATOMS: atom_id res chain seq x y z
N ILE A 1 -13.92 -13.05 17.47
CA ILE A 1 -12.65 -12.28 17.57
C ILE A 1 -11.63 -13.01 16.72
N ILE A 2 -10.88 -12.31 15.89
CA ILE A 2 -9.78 -12.88 15.09
C ILE A 2 -8.48 -12.32 15.68
N ASN A 3 -7.56 -13.20 16.06
CA ASN A 3 -6.30 -12.82 16.70
C ASN A 3 -5.17 -12.66 15.68
N PRO A 4 -4.12 -11.87 15.98
CA PRO A 4 -2.93 -11.76 15.14
C PRO A 4 -2.35 -13.13 14.78
N GLY A 5 -1.93 -13.29 13.51
CA GLY A 5 -1.36 -14.53 12.98
C GLY A 5 -2.38 -15.63 12.63
N GLN A 6 -3.67 -15.46 12.97
CA GLN A 6 -4.68 -16.45 12.61
C GLN A 6 -5.00 -16.40 11.11
N ARG A 7 -5.10 -17.59 10.52
CA ARG A 7 -5.64 -17.80 9.18
C ARG A 7 -7.03 -18.41 9.32
N VAL A 8 -8.04 -17.68 8.89
CA VAL A 8 -9.45 -18.08 9.01
C VAL A 8 -10.05 -18.19 7.62
N ALA A 9 -10.81 -19.26 7.38
CA ALA A 9 -11.55 -19.46 6.13
C ALA A 9 -13.05 -19.28 6.38
N LEU A 10 -13.70 -18.48 5.54
CA LEU A 10 -15.15 -18.34 5.51
C LEU A 10 -15.72 -19.22 4.39
N ILE A 11 -16.41 -20.30 4.75
CA ILE A 11 -16.98 -21.27 3.81
C ILE A 11 -18.51 -21.22 3.83
N GLY A 12 -19.13 -21.50 2.69
CA GLY A 12 -20.58 -21.52 2.54
C GLY A 12 -20.99 -21.54 1.07
N ARG A 13 -22.27 -21.85 0.80
CA ARG A 13 -22.82 -21.88 -0.56
C ARG A 13 -22.78 -20.50 -1.22
N ASN A 14 -22.90 -20.47 -2.55
CA ASN A 14 -23.12 -19.21 -3.27
C ASN A 14 -24.43 -18.58 -2.82
N GLY A 15 -24.45 -17.26 -2.66
CA GLY A 15 -25.60 -16.53 -2.09
C GLY A 15 -25.69 -16.53 -0.57
N ALA A 16 -24.83 -17.26 0.17
CA ALA A 16 -24.84 -17.24 1.65
C ALA A 16 -24.32 -15.93 2.27
N GLY A 17 -24.09 -14.88 1.48
CA GLY A 17 -23.66 -13.57 1.97
C GLY A 17 -22.17 -13.42 2.27
N LYS A 18 -21.29 -14.33 1.82
CA LYS A 18 -19.84 -14.24 2.06
C LYS A 18 -19.25 -12.92 1.56
N THR A 19 -19.52 -12.57 0.30
CA THR A 19 -19.09 -11.31 -0.31
C THR A 19 -19.70 -10.11 0.41
N THR A 20 -20.96 -10.21 0.84
CA THR A 20 -21.62 -9.17 1.64
C THR A 20 -20.90 -8.97 2.98
N LEU A 21 -20.57 -10.04 3.70
CA LEU A 21 -19.84 -9.97 4.96
C LEU A 21 -18.45 -9.34 4.77
N LEU A 22 -17.72 -9.72 3.72
CA LEU A 22 -16.42 -9.11 3.40
C LEU A 22 -16.56 -7.60 3.13
N LYS A 23 -17.57 -7.16 2.37
CA LYS A 23 -17.86 -5.73 2.14
C LYS A 23 -18.19 -4.97 3.42
N ILE A 24 -18.86 -5.62 4.39
CA ILE A 24 -19.10 -4.99 5.70
C ILE A 24 -17.79 -4.90 6.49
N ILE A 25 -16.95 -5.93 6.44
CA ILE A 25 -15.62 -5.94 7.09
C ILE A 25 -14.66 -4.91 6.48
N THR A 26 -14.81 -4.56 5.20
CA THR A 26 -14.03 -3.49 4.56
C THR A 26 -14.65 -2.11 4.75
N SER A 27 -15.84 -2.04 5.36
CA SER A 27 -16.66 -0.85 5.50
C SER A 27 -17.24 -0.30 4.18
N ASP A 28 -17.18 -1.07 3.08
CA ASP A 28 -17.84 -0.77 1.80
C ASP A 28 -19.37 -0.91 1.88
N LEU A 29 -19.87 -1.62 2.90
CA LEU A 29 -21.29 -1.78 3.17
C LEU A 29 -21.56 -1.61 4.68
N GLN A 30 -22.57 -0.82 5.04
CA GLN A 30 -22.97 -0.69 6.45
C GLN A 30 -23.81 -1.90 6.88
N PRO A 31 -23.58 -2.45 8.09
CA PRO A 31 -24.41 -3.51 8.61
C PRO A 31 -25.80 -2.96 9.01
N GLU A 32 -26.85 -3.72 8.73
CA GLU A 32 -28.20 -3.36 9.19
C GLU A 32 -28.33 -3.46 10.73
N ARG A 33 -27.58 -4.38 11.34
CA ARG A 33 -27.53 -4.62 12.79
C ARG A 33 -26.16 -5.10 13.23
N GLY A 34 -25.81 -4.85 14.49
CA GLY A 34 -24.54 -5.24 15.08
C GLY A 34 -23.43 -4.22 14.82
N ASN A 35 -22.20 -4.56 15.23
CA ASN A 35 -21.03 -3.70 15.04
C ASN A 35 -19.77 -4.49 14.68
N ILE A 36 -18.82 -3.81 14.04
CA ILE A 36 -17.47 -4.32 13.80
C ILE A 36 -16.50 -3.45 14.58
N GLN A 37 -15.66 -4.09 15.39
CA GLN A 37 -14.63 -3.42 16.18
C GLN A 37 -13.25 -3.86 15.69
N ARG A 38 -12.34 -2.89 15.56
CA ARG A 38 -10.97 -3.09 15.07
C ARG A 38 -10.03 -2.25 15.94
N PRO A 39 -8.79 -2.70 16.20
CA PRO A 39 -7.82 -1.87 16.90
C PRO A 39 -7.52 -0.58 16.12
N LYS A 40 -7.16 0.50 16.83
CA LYS A 40 -6.77 1.76 16.20
C LYS A 40 -5.51 1.55 15.35
N GLY A 41 -5.49 2.13 14.15
CA GLY A 41 -4.35 2.08 13.22
C GLY A 41 -4.23 0.79 12.39
N TYR A 42 -5.14 -0.17 12.53
CA TYR A 42 -5.17 -1.35 11.66
C TYR A 42 -5.58 -0.97 10.23
N GLN A 43 -4.78 -1.37 9.25
CA GLN A 43 -5.13 -1.33 7.84
C GLN A 43 -5.71 -2.68 7.39
N ILE A 44 -6.73 -2.65 6.55
CA ILE A 44 -7.32 -3.86 5.94
C ILE A 44 -6.97 -3.85 4.46
N GLY A 45 -6.22 -4.87 4.03
CA GLY A 45 -6.07 -5.19 2.62
C GLY A 45 -7.26 -6.03 2.15
N TYR A 46 -7.88 -5.64 1.04
CA TYR A 46 -9.00 -6.35 0.45
C TYR A 46 -8.75 -6.62 -1.03
N LEU A 47 -8.86 -7.88 -1.43
CA LEU A 47 -8.80 -8.30 -2.82
C LEU A 47 -10.22 -8.63 -3.30
N PRO A 48 -10.84 -7.81 -4.16
CA PRO A 48 -12.17 -8.09 -4.69
C PRO A 48 -12.16 -9.36 -5.56
N GLN A 49 -13.34 -9.98 -5.66
CA GLN A 49 -13.53 -11.20 -6.45
C GLN A 49 -13.43 -10.95 -7.97
N GLU A 50 -13.83 -9.77 -8.42
CA GLU A 50 -13.70 -9.34 -9.81
C GLU A 50 -12.38 -8.59 -9.97
N GLN A 51 -11.66 -8.86 -11.06
CA GLN A 51 -10.42 -8.16 -11.38
C GLN A 51 -10.75 -6.68 -11.63
N VAL A 52 -10.07 -5.79 -10.91
CA VAL A 52 -10.03 -4.37 -11.29
C VAL A 52 -9.46 -4.33 -12.70
N SER A 53 -10.18 -3.72 -13.64
CA SER A 53 -9.68 -3.57 -15.01
C SER A 53 -8.30 -2.92 -14.95
N ILE A 54 -7.27 -3.69 -15.29
CA ILE A 54 -5.92 -3.16 -15.41
C ILE A 54 -6.01 -2.20 -16.60
N HIS A 55 -5.87 -0.91 -16.32
CA HIS A 55 -5.82 0.12 -17.34
C HIS A 55 -4.64 -0.14 -18.29
N GLN A 56 -4.51 0.66 -19.34
CA GLN A 56 -3.41 0.57 -20.33
C GLN A 56 -2.03 0.94 -19.77
N THR A 57 -1.79 0.68 -18.48
CA THR A 57 -0.54 0.85 -17.79
C THR A 57 0.25 -0.45 -17.77
N SER A 58 1.57 -0.33 -17.64
CA SER A 58 2.43 -1.50 -17.48
C SER A 58 2.08 -2.24 -16.17
N ILE A 59 2.37 -3.55 -16.11
CA ILE A 59 2.17 -4.35 -14.90
C ILE A 59 2.90 -3.73 -13.70
N LEU A 60 4.07 -3.14 -13.95
CA LEU A 60 4.86 -2.42 -12.97
C LEU A 60 4.10 -1.22 -12.39
N GLU A 61 3.58 -0.35 -13.25
CA GLU A 61 2.80 0.83 -12.83
C GLU A 61 1.58 0.42 -11.99
N ALA A 62 0.86 -0.64 -12.38
CA ALA A 62 -0.28 -1.15 -11.61
C ALA A 62 0.11 -1.65 -10.20
N VAL A 63 1.31 -2.23 -10.05
CA VAL A 63 1.84 -2.66 -8.74
C VAL A 63 2.28 -1.46 -7.91
N LEU A 64 2.92 -0.46 -8.53
CA LEU A 64 3.34 0.79 -7.88
C LEU A 64 2.14 1.65 -7.44
N GLU A 65 1.05 1.67 -8.20
CA GLU A 65 -0.21 2.33 -7.79
C GLU A 65 -0.77 1.78 -6.47
N GLY A 66 -0.57 0.47 -6.23
CA GLY A 66 -0.92 -0.18 -4.97
C GLY A 66 0.01 0.19 -3.80
N ASN A 67 1.15 0.81 -4.07
CA ASN A 67 2.21 1.08 -3.12
C ASN A 67 2.62 2.56 -3.11
N ARG A 68 1.63 3.43 -2.80
CA ARG A 68 1.76 4.90 -2.79
C ARG A 68 2.97 5.42 -2.01
N GLU A 69 3.40 4.71 -0.97
CA GLU A 69 4.55 5.10 -0.16
C GLU A 69 5.87 4.99 -0.95
N ILE A 70 6.06 3.94 -1.75
CA ILE A 70 7.25 3.75 -2.58
C ILE A 70 7.36 4.88 -3.61
N VAL A 71 6.25 5.17 -4.28
CA VAL A 71 6.18 6.24 -5.29
C VAL A 71 6.51 7.62 -4.68
N GLN A 72 5.97 7.92 -3.49
CA GLN A 72 6.26 9.18 -2.80
C GLN A 72 7.72 9.30 -2.38
N ILE A 73 8.32 8.21 -1.90
CA ILE A 73 9.72 8.20 -1.50
C ILE A 73 10.62 8.41 -2.73
N GLU A 74 10.33 7.76 -3.85
CA GLU A 74 11.09 7.93 -5.10
C GLU A 74 11.05 9.39 -5.60
N GLU A 75 9.87 10.01 -5.61
CA GLU A 75 9.72 11.42 -5.98
C GLU A 75 10.53 12.36 -5.06
N GLU A 76 10.51 12.11 -3.75
CA GLU A 76 11.28 12.90 -2.78
C GLU A 76 12.79 12.70 -2.94
N ILE A 77 13.27 11.48 -3.20
CA ILE A 77 14.68 11.20 -3.52
C ILE A 77 15.10 12.01 -4.75
N ARG A 78 14.29 11.96 -5.82
CA ARG A 78 14.57 12.68 -7.07
C ARG A 78 14.63 14.20 -6.86
N ARG A 79 13.73 14.76 -6.05
CA ARG A 79 13.75 16.19 -5.69
C ARG A 79 15.01 16.57 -4.92
N ILE A 80 15.42 15.76 -3.94
CA ILE A 80 16.61 16.04 -3.14
C ILE A 80 17.87 15.99 -4.02
N HIS A 81 17.99 15.01 -4.91
CA HIS A 81 19.10 14.95 -5.87
C HIS A 81 19.17 16.22 -6.73
N GLN A 82 18.05 16.70 -7.27
CA GLN A 82 18.02 17.93 -8.04
C GLN A 82 18.43 19.16 -7.21
N GLN A 83 17.98 19.26 -5.95
CA GLN A 83 18.36 20.34 -5.05
C GLN A 83 19.86 20.32 -4.69
N LEU A 84 20.45 19.13 -4.56
CA LEU A 84 21.88 18.96 -4.32
C LEU A 84 22.72 19.35 -5.55
N GLU A 85 22.21 19.15 -6.77
CA GLU A 85 22.86 19.61 -8.00
C GLU A 85 22.80 21.15 -8.18
N GLU A 86 21.75 21.81 -7.65
CA GLU A 86 21.50 23.24 -7.84
C GLU A 86 22.04 24.14 -6.70
N GLN A 87 22.29 23.62 -5.49
CA GLN A 87 22.71 24.43 -4.33
C GLN A 87 23.96 23.91 -3.60
N ASP A 88 24.97 24.77 -3.44
CA ASP A 88 26.28 24.44 -2.82
C ASP A 88 26.31 24.61 -1.28
N ASN A 89 25.33 25.32 -0.69
CA ASN A 89 25.49 25.88 0.66
C ASN A 89 24.66 25.23 1.79
N GLN A 90 23.73 24.30 1.51
CA GLN A 90 22.93 23.59 2.53
C GLN A 90 22.78 22.07 2.24
N GLN A 91 23.89 21.39 1.95
CA GLN A 91 23.87 19.98 1.55
C GLN A 91 23.75 19.00 2.73
N GLY A 92 24.17 19.38 3.95
CA GLY A 92 24.23 18.46 5.11
C GLY A 92 22.88 17.83 5.50
N ASP A 93 21.87 18.66 5.74
CA ASP A 93 20.54 18.19 6.17
C ASP A 93 19.84 17.39 5.04
N LEU A 94 20.10 17.75 3.79
CA LEU A 94 19.57 17.06 2.62
C LEU A 94 20.19 15.67 2.44
N LEU A 95 21.50 15.52 2.69
CA LEU A 95 22.19 14.23 2.64
C LEU A 95 21.72 13.27 3.73
N GLU A 96 21.46 13.76 4.94
CA GLU A 96 20.91 12.94 6.03
C GLU A 96 19.47 12.48 5.71
N LYS A 97 18.64 13.40 5.21
CA LYS A 97 17.27 13.07 4.77
C LYS A 97 17.29 12.07 3.60
N LEU A 98 18.20 12.24 2.64
CA LEU A 98 18.37 11.33 1.51
C LEU A 98 18.73 9.92 1.97
N GLY A 99 19.72 9.78 2.85
CA GLY A 99 20.12 8.47 3.37
C GLY A 99 18.98 7.73 4.07
N THR A 100 18.16 8.45 4.84
CA THR A 100 16.98 7.89 5.52
C THR A 100 15.91 7.44 4.51
N LEU A 101 15.69 8.22 3.45
CA LEU A 101 14.72 7.88 2.41
C LEU A 101 15.18 6.70 1.56
N GLU A 102 16.47 6.61 1.20
CA GLU A 102 17.02 5.47 0.46
C GLU A 102 16.93 4.17 1.28
N GLU A 103 17.22 4.22 2.57
CA GLU A 103 17.07 3.05 3.45
C GLU A 103 15.60 2.59 3.51
N ARG A 104 14.66 3.54 3.62
CA ARG A 104 13.23 3.24 3.61
C ARG A 104 12.76 2.70 2.26
N TYR A 105 13.22 3.29 1.15
CA TYR A 105 12.92 2.83 -0.21
C TYR A 105 13.37 1.38 -0.42
N LYS A 106 14.59 1.06 0.05
CA LYS A 106 15.14 -0.30 0.02
C LYS A 106 14.32 -1.29 0.85
N LEU A 107 13.91 -0.92 2.06
CA LEU A 107 13.11 -1.78 2.94
C LEU A 107 11.73 -2.10 2.35
N LEU A 108 11.16 -1.17 1.59
CA LEU A 108 9.89 -1.37 0.89
C LEU A 108 10.03 -2.12 -0.43
N GLY A 109 11.26 -2.46 -0.86
CA GLY A 109 11.52 -3.22 -2.07
C GLY A 109 11.55 -2.40 -3.36
N GLY A 110 11.74 -1.07 -3.28
CA GLY A 110 11.74 -0.17 -4.45
C GLY A 110 12.68 -0.60 -5.58
N TYR A 111 13.94 -0.92 -5.28
CA TYR A 111 14.91 -1.38 -6.29
C TYR A 111 14.54 -2.72 -6.97
N GLN A 112 13.78 -3.58 -6.30
CA GLN A 112 13.34 -4.86 -6.86
C GLN A 112 12.19 -4.67 -7.85
N LEU A 113 11.40 -3.60 -7.66
CA LEU A 113 10.34 -3.19 -8.58
C LEU A 113 10.97 -2.59 -9.85
N GLU A 114 11.96 -1.70 -9.70
CA GLU A 114 12.68 -1.11 -10.84
C GLU A 114 13.44 -2.14 -11.69
N SER A 115 14.07 -3.16 -11.08
CA SER A 115 14.86 -4.14 -11.84
C SER A 115 14.00 -5.11 -12.68
N GLN A 116 12.69 -5.10 -12.49
CA GLN A 116 11.71 -5.93 -13.23
C GLN A 116 10.88 -5.10 -14.22
N ALA A 117 11.17 -3.80 -14.34
CA ALA A 117 10.67 -2.85 -15.33
C ALA A 117 11.35 -3.02 -16.68
#